data_AF-X1LSZ9-F1
#
_entry.id   AF-X1LSZ9-F1
#
_cell.length_a   1.000
_cell.length_b   1.000
_cell.length_c   1.000
_cell.angle_alpha   90.00
_cell.angle_beta   90.00
_cell.angle_gamma   90.00
#
_symmetry.space_group_name_H-M   'P 1'
#
loop_
_entity.id
_entity.type
_entity.pdbx_description
1 polymer ?
#
loop_
_entity_poly.entity_id
_entity_poly.type
_entity_poly.pdbx_seq_one_letter_code
_entity_poly.pdbx_strand_id
1 'polypeptide(L)'
;GGSGISGALNCQAFVDCLYEKDDQLYADADYSIPVYTTPGNHDYCFNYNLKNYHRFIDKNHVDEKDRYNVTYGDVKLFFMDSGPNHYFHPKYWTDIVGDGLYKCDISWLEDKLSSCNSEKKIVLMHHPAINKRRDDGDMGGVIFRNREEFIELCETYNVDLVLAGHTHNSRVYDSDEELYDNYPINSSLYSTLYVQSDDCKQGCHYRNVSIIGNDIWLEGSEEVNVDFIDSQDIDETIISYLTFLNR
;
A
#
# COMPACT_ATOMS: atom_id res chain seq x y z
N GLY A 1 -6.65 -14.15 -1.38
CA GLY A 1 -5.36 -14.84 -1.50
C GLY A 1 -5.40 -16.22 -0.88
N GLY A 2 -4.62 -16.47 0.17
CA GLY A 2 -4.46 -17.78 0.77
C GLY A 2 -3.81 -18.76 -0.20
N SER A 3 -4.18 -20.03 -0.06
CA SER A 3 -3.81 -21.11 -0.98
C SER A 3 -5.04 -21.68 -1.72
N GLY A 4 -6.19 -21.02 -1.62
CA GLY A 4 -7.47 -21.46 -2.18
C GLY A 4 -7.68 -21.04 -3.63
N ILE A 5 -8.57 -21.73 -4.34
CA ILE A 5 -8.85 -21.50 -5.76
C ILE A 5 -9.38 -20.09 -6.03
N SER A 6 -10.35 -19.62 -5.23
CA SER A 6 -10.90 -18.26 -5.40
C SER A 6 -9.84 -17.17 -5.24
N GLY A 7 -8.90 -17.34 -4.29
CA GLY A 7 -7.81 -16.39 -4.16
C GLY A 7 -6.80 -16.46 -5.29
N ALA A 8 -6.56 -17.64 -5.87
CA ALA A 8 -5.73 -17.78 -7.06
C ALA A 8 -6.35 -17.06 -8.26
N LEU A 9 -7.68 -17.16 -8.44
CA LEU A 9 -8.39 -16.43 -9.49
C LEU A 9 -8.30 -14.91 -9.32
N ASN A 10 -8.38 -14.40 -8.09
CA ASN A 10 -8.20 -12.97 -7.83
C ASN A 10 -6.78 -12.49 -8.17
N CYS A 11 -5.76 -13.25 -7.77
CA CYS A 11 -4.37 -12.93 -8.11
C CYS A 11 -4.14 -12.99 -9.62
N GLN A 12 -4.71 -13.98 -10.31
CA GLN A 12 -4.61 -14.11 -11.76
C GLN A 12 -5.28 -12.92 -12.46
N ALA A 13 -6.50 -12.56 -12.06
CA ALA A 13 -7.20 -11.40 -12.61
C ALA A 13 -6.41 -10.09 -12.41
N PHE A 14 -5.71 -9.95 -11.28
CA PHE A 14 -4.84 -8.79 -11.05
C PHE A 14 -3.66 -8.77 -12.02
N VAL A 15 -2.94 -9.88 -12.18
CA VAL A 15 -1.76 -9.91 -13.07
C VAL A 15 -2.12 -9.93 -14.55
N ASP A 16 -3.32 -10.39 -14.93
CA ASP A 16 -3.82 -10.34 -16.31
C ASP A 16 -4.04 -8.90 -16.80
N CYS A 17 -4.14 -7.93 -15.87
CA CYS A 17 -4.20 -6.51 -16.19
C CYS A 17 -2.81 -5.86 -16.38
N LEU A 18 -1.72 -6.63 -16.20
CA LEU A 18 -0.35 -6.13 -16.17
C LEU A 18 0.53 -6.87 -17.18
N TYR A 19 1.70 -6.30 -17.46
CA TYR A 19 2.75 -6.93 -18.24
C TYR A 19 3.82 -7.48 -17.30
N GLU A 20 4.41 -8.62 -17.65
CA GLU A 20 5.46 -9.24 -16.82
C GLU A 20 6.74 -9.44 -17.64
N LYS A 21 7.89 -9.11 -17.03
CA LYS A 21 9.22 -9.39 -17.58
C LYS A 21 10.19 -9.65 -16.43
N ASP A 22 10.96 -10.74 -16.51
CA ASP A 22 11.97 -11.11 -15.51
C ASP A 22 11.41 -11.12 -14.07
N ASP A 23 10.21 -11.69 -13.89
CA ASP A 23 9.45 -11.75 -12.63
C ASP A 23 9.12 -10.36 -12.01
N GLN A 24 9.16 -9.29 -12.79
CA GLN A 24 8.71 -7.94 -12.42
C GLN A 24 7.44 -7.58 -13.21
N LEU A 25 6.46 -7.00 -12.50
CA LEU A 25 5.21 -6.51 -13.08
C LEU A 25 5.37 -5.06 -13.59
N TYR A 26 4.66 -4.73 -14.66
CA TYR A 26 4.66 -3.43 -15.33
C TYR A 26 3.25 -3.02 -15.75
N ALA A 27 2.97 -1.72 -15.69
CA ALA A 27 1.69 -1.16 -16.09
C ALA A 27 1.56 -0.97 -17.62
N ASP A 28 2.66 -1.07 -18.36
CA ASP A 28 2.75 -0.80 -19.79
C ASP A 28 3.52 -1.88 -20.57
N ALA A 29 3.18 -2.04 -21.85
CA ALA A 29 3.75 -3.07 -22.73
C ALA A 29 5.23 -2.85 -23.04
N ASP A 30 5.72 -1.62 -22.91
CA ASP A 30 7.13 -1.27 -23.12
C ASP A 30 8.00 -1.53 -21.87
N TYR A 31 7.38 -1.99 -20.78
CA TYR A 31 8.03 -2.28 -19.50
C TYR A 31 8.74 -1.06 -18.91
N SER A 32 8.14 0.12 -19.02
CA SER A 32 8.72 1.39 -18.56
C SER A 32 8.21 1.84 -17.18
N ILE A 33 7.05 1.35 -16.74
CA ILE A 33 6.40 1.70 -15.49
C ILE A 33 6.30 0.46 -14.60
N PRO A 34 7.27 0.21 -13.71
CA PRO A 34 7.25 -0.95 -12.82
C PRO A 34 6.12 -0.83 -11.77
N VAL A 35 5.48 -1.96 -11.48
CA VAL A 35 4.47 -2.09 -10.43
C VAL A 35 5.06 -2.83 -9.25
N TYR A 36 5.02 -2.20 -8.09
CA TYR A 36 5.45 -2.80 -6.82
C TYR A 36 4.23 -3.00 -5.91
N THR A 37 4.26 -4.07 -5.12
CA THR A 37 3.12 -4.51 -4.33
C THR A 37 3.52 -4.83 -2.90
N THR A 38 2.61 -4.63 -1.95
CA THR A 38 2.68 -5.20 -0.60
C THR A 38 1.43 -6.05 -0.37
N PRO A 39 1.51 -7.20 0.31
CA PRO A 39 0.34 -8.01 0.60
C PRO A 39 -0.61 -7.32 1.58
N GLY A 40 -1.92 -7.50 1.38
CA GLY A 40 -2.96 -7.13 2.33
C GLY A 40 -3.51 -8.29 3.13
N ASN A 41 -4.34 -8.00 4.13
CA ASN A 41 -5.01 -9.02 4.95
C ASN A 41 -5.81 -10.04 4.12
N HIS A 42 -6.43 -9.61 3.01
CA HIS A 42 -7.17 -10.47 2.10
C HIS A 42 -6.28 -11.40 1.28
N ASP A 43 -4.99 -11.09 1.14
CA ASP A 43 -4.00 -11.98 0.53
C ASP A 43 -3.66 -13.16 1.43
N TYR A 44 -3.84 -13.05 2.74
CA TYR A 44 -3.77 -14.17 3.68
C TYR A 44 -5.03 -15.03 3.72
N CYS A 45 -6.19 -14.41 3.47
CA CYS A 45 -7.48 -15.06 3.65
C CYS A 45 -7.74 -16.20 2.64
N PHE A 46 -8.33 -17.32 3.04
CA PHE A 46 -8.71 -17.75 4.40
C PHE A 46 -7.69 -18.72 5.02
N ASN A 47 -6.61 -19.02 4.30
CA ASN A 47 -5.65 -20.06 4.68
C ASN A 47 -4.49 -19.55 5.53
N TYR A 48 -4.49 -18.25 5.87
CA TYR A 48 -3.48 -17.63 6.72
C TYR A 48 -2.05 -17.74 6.17
N ASN A 49 -1.91 -17.64 4.85
CA ASN A 49 -0.62 -17.66 4.15
C ASN A 49 -0.71 -16.90 2.83
N LEU A 50 0.45 -16.52 2.30
CA LEU A 50 0.61 -15.76 1.06
C LEU A 50 0.91 -16.65 -0.16
N LYS A 51 0.58 -17.95 -0.14
CA LYS A 51 1.00 -18.88 -1.20
C LYS A 51 0.56 -18.44 -2.60
N ASN A 52 -0.68 -17.96 -2.76
CA ASN A 52 -1.15 -17.44 -4.05
C ASN A 52 -0.47 -16.11 -4.39
N TYR A 53 -0.31 -15.22 -3.42
CA TYR A 53 0.42 -13.96 -3.61
C TYR A 53 1.85 -14.21 -4.11
N HIS A 54 2.58 -15.12 -3.47
CA HIS A 54 3.94 -15.51 -3.86
C HIS A 54 4.02 -16.24 -5.21
N ARG A 55 2.95 -16.95 -5.58
CA ARG A 55 2.90 -17.69 -6.84
C ARG A 55 2.66 -16.78 -8.04
N PHE A 56 1.80 -15.79 -7.87
CA PHE A 56 1.26 -15.02 -8.99
C PHE A 56 1.76 -13.57 -9.00
N ILE A 57 1.90 -12.92 -7.85
CA ILE A 57 2.14 -11.48 -7.74
C ILE A 57 3.60 -11.16 -7.45
N ASP A 58 4.14 -11.64 -6.32
CA ASP A 58 5.54 -11.35 -5.92
C ASP A 58 6.30 -12.63 -5.60
N LYS A 59 7.13 -13.05 -6.55
CA LYS A 59 7.95 -14.26 -6.45
C LYS A 59 9.32 -13.98 -5.82
N ASN A 60 9.72 -12.71 -5.71
CA ASN A 60 11.10 -12.31 -5.48
C ASN A 60 11.43 -12.09 -4.01
N HIS A 61 10.44 -11.80 -3.17
CA HIS A 61 10.66 -11.37 -1.78
C HIS A 61 10.18 -12.35 -0.71
N VAL A 62 9.97 -13.63 -1.09
CA VAL A 62 9.48 -14.67 -0.17
C VAL A 62 10.45 -14.92 0.98
N ASP A 63 11.76 -14.98 0.69
CA ASP A 63 12.80 -15.28 1.69
C ASP A 63 13.02 -14.09 2.65
N GLU A 64 12.76 -12.87 2.19
CA GLU A 64 12.81 -11.64 2.95
C GLU A 64 11.55 -11.39 3.79
N LYS A 65 10.55 -12.29 3.69
CA LYS A 65 9.22 -12.16 4.30
C LYS A 65 8.48 -10.93 3.80
N ASP A 66 8.43 -10.76 2.49
CA ASP A 66 7.64 -9.71 1.81
C ASP A 66 8.06 -8.28 2.21
N ARG A 67 9.32 -8.12 2.65
CA ARG A 67 9.94 -6.84 2.98
C ARG A 67 11.08 -6.56 2.03
N TYR A 68 11.01 -5.43 1.34
CA TYR A 68 12.03 -5.04 0.36
C TYR A 68 12.08 -3.53 0.21
N ASN A 69 13.10 -3.03 -0.48
CA ASN A 69 13.20 -1.61 -0.76
C ASN A 69 13.66 -1.37 -2.19
N VAL A 70 13.17 -0.27 -2.76
CA VAL A 70 13.46 0.15 -4.13
C VAL A 70 14.04 1.55 -4.07
N THR A 71 15.09 1.80 -4.84
CA THR A 71 15.64 3.15 -5.00
C THR A 71 15.32 3.66 -6.39
N TYR A 72 14.67 4.82 -6.47
CA TYR A 72 14.44 5.54 -7.72
C TYR A 72 14.99 6.95 -7.60
N GLY A 73 16.12 7.22 -8.26
CA GLY A 73 16.86 8.46 -8.06
C GLY A 73 17.23 8.65 -6.60
N ASP A 74 16.75 9.75 -6.00
CA ASP A 74 16.98 10.09 -4.59
C ASP A 74 15.79 9.74 -3.67
N VAL A 75 14.90 8.87 -4.14
CA VAL A 75 13.77 8.34 -3.37
C VAL A 75 14.04 6.89 -3.00
N LYS A 76 13.87 6.58 -1.71
CA LYS A 76 13.87 5.22 -1.18
C LYS A 76 12.47 4.82 -0.75
N LEU A 77 11.97 3.76 -1.36
CA LEU A 77 10.70 3.12 -1.03
C LEU A 77 10.98 1.90 -0.14
N PHE A 78 10.27 1.75 0.97
CA PHE A 78 10.37 0.61 1.89
C PHE A 78 9.01 -0.10 1.94
N PHE A 79 8.95 -1.31 1.40
CA PHE A 79 7.74 -2.13 1.38
C PHE A 79 7.75 -3.05 2.60
N MET A 80 6.63 -3.05 3.31
CA MET A 80 6.43 -3.77 4.56
C MET A 80 5.16 -4.60 4.47
N ASP A 81 5.20 -5.84 4.96
CA ASP A 81 4.03 -6.68 5.17
C ASP A 81 3.48 -6.46 6.59
N SER A 82 2.26 -5.93 6.68
CA SER A 82 1.60 -5.68 7.97
C SER A 82 0.68 -6.83 8.42
N GLY A 83 0.75 -7.95 7.71
CA GLY A 83 0.21 -9.23 8.13
C GLY A 83 -1.29 -9.44 7.88
N PRO A 84 -1.84 -10.58 8.36
CA PRO A 84 -3.26 -10.88 8.29
C PRO A 84 -4.06 -10.03 9.28
N ASN A 85 -5.38 -10.17 9.21
CA ASN A 85 -6.29 -9.68 10.24
C ASN A 85 -5.98 -10.28 11.61
N HIS A 86 -5.96 -9.47 12.66
CA HIS A 86 -5.77 -9.92 14.04
C HIS A 86 -7.10 -10.40 14.66
N TYR A 87 -7.32 -11.72 14.72
CA TYR A 87 -8.59 -12.27 15.25
C TYR A 87 -8.61 -12.52 16.76
N PHE A 88 -7.53 -12.23 17.50
CA PHE A 88 -7.35 -12.65 18.90
C PHE A 88 -7.98 -11.72 19.95
N HIS A 89 -8.87 -10.80 19.57
CA HIS A 89 -9.60 -9.98 20.54
C HIS A 89 -11.10 -9.84 20.16
N PRO A 90 -12.05 -10.21 21.05
CA PRO A 90 -13.49 -10.10 20.77
C PRO A 90 -13.95 -8.70 20.36
N LYS A 91 -13.21 -7.66 20.78
CA LYS A 91 -13.48 -6.24 20.47
C LYS A 91 -13.26 -5.89 18.99
N TYR A 92 -12.45 -6.66 18.25
CA TYR A 92 -12.06 -6.36 16.86
C TYR A 92 -12.77 -7.25 15.84
N TRP A 93 -13.81 -7.99 16.24
CA TRP A 93 -14.64 -8.77 15.32
C TRP A 93 -15.44 -7.89 14.34
N THR A 94 -15.68 -6.63 14.69
CA THR A 94 -16.37 -5.63 13.84
C THR A 94 -15.46 -4.55 13.31
N ASP A 95 -14.21 -4.50 13.77
CA ASP A 95 -13.24 -3.45 13.46
C ASP A 95 -11.87 -4.12 13.33
N ILE A 96 -11.66 -4.68 12.15
CA ILE A 96 -10.59 -5.64 11.92
C ILE A 96 -9.27 -4.89 11.85
N VAL A 97 -8.42 -5.08 12.85
CA VAL A 97 -7.06 -4.54 12.91
C VAL A 97 -6.09 -5.51 12.23
N GLY A 98 -4.96 -4.99 11.74
CA GLY A 98 -3.88 -5.83 11.22
C GLY A 98 -3.09 -6.45 12.36
N ASP A 99 -2.55 -7.67 12.19
CA ASP A 99 -1.67 -8.29 13.19
C ASP A 99 -0.45 -7.40 13.46
N GLY A 100 0.03 -6.68 12.44
CA GLY A 100 1.02 -5.64 12.56
C GLY A 100 2.44 -6.14 12.40
N LEU A 101 3.39 -5.38 12.93
CA LEU A 101 4.82 -5.58 12.67
C LEU A 101 5.47 -6.35 13.82
N TYR A 102 6.23 -7.40 13.52
CA TYR A 102 7.02 -8.12 14.50
C TYR A 102 8.33 -7.39 14.78
N LYS A 103 9.02 -7.76 15.87
CA LYS A 103 10.32 -7.16 16.21
C LYS A 103 11.34 -7.26 15.09
N CYS A 104 11.34 -8.37 14.34
CA CYS A 104 12.24 -8.53 13.19
C CYS A 104 11.92 -7.58 12.03
N ASP A 105 10.69 -7.07 11.94
CA ASP A 105 10.26 -6.13 10.91
C ASP A 105 10.68 -4.72 11.29
N ILE A 106 10.50 -4.36 12.56
CA ILE A 106 11.02 -3.11 13.12
C ILE A 106 12.55 -3.03 12.97
N SER A 107 13.28 -4.06 13.42
CA SER A 107 14.74 -4.06 13.30
C SER A 107 15.23 -4.05 11.86
N TRP A 108 14.50 -4.70 10.94
CA TRP A 108 14.83 -4.63 9.52
C TRP A 108 14.63 -3.21 8.98
N LEU A 109 13.49 -2.58 9.29
CA LEU A 109 13.21 -1.23 8.82
C LEU A 109 14.21 -0.23 9.40
N GLU A 110 14.55 -0.34 10.68
CA GLU A 110 15.57 0.49 11.33
C GLU A 110 16.94 0.34 10.65
N ASP A 111 17.39 -0.88 10.35
CA ASP A 111 18.63 -1.13 9.61
C ASP A 111 18.61 -0.46 8.22
N LYS A 112 17.48 -0.54 7.51
CA LYS A 112 17.34 0.06 6.18
C LYS A 112 17.21 1.58 6.21
N LEU A 113 16.57 2.15 7.23
CA LEU A 113 16.45 3.59 7.42
C LEU A 113 17.78 4.21 7.85
N SER A 114 18.48 3.60 8.81
CA SER A 114 19.76 4.09 9.33
C SER A 114 20.91 4.03 8.30
N SER A 115 20.84 3.11 7.35
CA SER A 115 21.78 3.00 6.23
C SER A 115 21.33 3.72 4.96
N CYS A 116 20.16 4.38 4.98
CA CYS A 116 19.61 5.06 3.82
C CYS A 116 20.30 6.41 3.60
N ASN A 117 20.85 6.61 2.40
CA ASN A 117 21.43 7.90 1.98
C ASN A 117 20.48 8.74 1.10
N SER A 118 19.30 8.22 0.77
CA SER A 118 18.32 8.96 -0.01
C SER A 118 17.68 10.06 0.83
N GLU A 119 17.53 11.25 0.24
CA GLU A 119 16.86 12.36 0.94
C GLU A 119 15.39 12.03 1.22
N LYS A 120 14.72 11.37 0.27
CA LYS A 120 13.29 11.05 0.36
C LYS A 120 13.05 9.60 0.74
N LYS A 121 12.21 9.39 1.76
CA LYS A 121 11.92 8.07 2.33
C LYS A 121 10.41 7.87 2.42
N ILE A 122 9.92 6.81 1.77
CA ILE A 122 8.49 6.47 1.75
C ILE A 122 8.33 5.02 2.19
N VAL A 123 7.49 4.78 3.19
CA VAL A 123 7.12 3.44 3.63
C VAL A 123 5.76 3.06 3.02
N LEU A 124 5.61 1.82 2.59
CA LEU A 124 4.37 1.28 2.02
C LEU A 124 3.96 0.01 2.79
N MET A 125 2.73 -0.02 3.27
CA MET A 125 2.18 -1.15 4.02
C MET A 125 0.66 -1.20 3.89
N HIS A 126 0.01 -2.35 4.08
CA HIS A 126 -1.43 -2.43 3.86
C HIS A 126 -2.27 -1.73 4.96
N HIS A 127 -1.96 -2.01 6.22
CA HIS A 127 -2.68 -1.50 7.38
C HIS A 127 -2.05 -0.20 7.86
N PRO A 128 -2.80 0.89 8.09
CA PRO A 128 -2.23 2.14 8.60
C PRO A 128 -1.73 2.02 10.04
N ALA A 129 -0.82 2.92 10.43
CA ALA A 129 -0.42 3.09 11.83
C ALA A 129 -1.30 4.11 12.57
N ILE A 130 -1.91 5.06 11.86
CA ILE A 130 -2.75 6.10 12.45
C ILE A 130 -4.09 6.12 11.74
N ASN A 131 -5.17 6.23 12.52
CA ASN A 131 -6.53 6.40 12.02
C ASN A 131 -7.36 7.17 13.06
N LYS A 132 -8.56 7.61 12.66
CA LYS A 132 -9.49 8.29 13.55
C LYS A 132 -9.76 7.47 14.82
N ARG A 133 -9.51 8.07 15.99
CA ARG A 133 -9.96 7.51 17.28
C ARG A 133 -11.48 7.43 17.34
N ARG A 134 -11.96 6.33 17.91
CA ARG A 134 -13.37 6.16 18.29
C ARG A 134 -13.66 6.87 19.61
N ASP A 135 -14.93 6.96 19.98
CA ASP A 135 -15.38 7.58 21.23
C ASP A 135 -14.80 6.90 22.49
N ASP A 136 -14.39 5.63 22.39
CA ASP A 136 -13.73 4.87 23.47
C ASP A 136 -12.21 5.10 23.53
N GLY A 137 -11.67 6.02 22.71
CA GLY A 137 -10.25 6.36 22.63
C GLY A 137 -9.40 5.37 21.84
N ASP A 138 -9.98 4.26 21.36
CA ASP A 138 -9.28 3.22 20.61
C ASP A 138 -9.22 3.57 19.11
N MET A 139 -8.25 3.00 18.40
CA MET A 139 -8.10 3.17 16.95
C MET A 139 -8.40 1.87 16.23
N GLY A 140 -9.41 1.93 15.36
CA GLY A 140 -9.80 0.85 14.47
C GLY A 140 -8.97 0.79 13.18
N GLY A 141 -8.93 -0.38 12.55
CA GLY A 141 -8.30 -0.56 11.24
C GLY A 141 -6.81 -0.19 11.16
N VAL A 142 -6.07 -0.21 12.27
CA VAL A 142 -4.62 0.05 12.31
C VAL A 142 -3.83 -1.24 12.59
N ILE A 143 -2.51 -1.20 12.52
CA ILE A 143 -1.67 -2.30 12.99
C ILE A 143 -1.75 -2.47 14.52
N PHE A 144 -1.78 -3.71 14.99
CA PHE A 144 -1.84 -4.03 16.42
C PHE A 144 -0.45 -4.09 17.07
N ARG A 145 0.49 -4.85 16.49
CA ARG A 145 1.85 -5.02 17.04
C ARG A 145 2.76 -3.86 16.66
N ASN A 146 3.52 -3.39 17.65
CA ASN A 146 4.61 -2.42 17.53
C ASN A 146 4.22 -1.13 16.78
N ARG A 147 2.95 -0.71 16.86
CA ARG A 147 2.45 0.50 16.21
C ARG A 147 3.18 1.76 16.65
N GLU A 148 3.28 1.97 17.96
CA GLU A 148 3.93 3.15 18.52
C GLU A 148 5.44 3.15 18.23
N GLU A 149 6.08 1.97 18.30
CA GLU A 149 7.51 1.80 17.95
C GLU A 149 7.76 2.10 16.47
N PHE A 150 6.83 1.68 15.58
CA PHE A 150 6.89 2.01 14.17
C PHE A 150 6.72 3.51 13.90
N ILE A 151 5.76 4.17 14.56
CA ILE A 151 5.55 5.63 14.45
C ILE A 151 6.82 6.37 14.90
N GLU A 152 7.35 6.03 16.08
CA GLU A 152 8.59 6.63 16.61
C GLU A 152 9.78 6.43 15.67
N LEU A 153 9.88 5.26 15.03
CA LEU A 153 10.93 4.95 14.06
C LEU A 153 10.81 5.84 12.82
N CYS A 154 9.60 5.99 12.28
CA CYS A 154 9.34 6.85 11.12
C CYS A 154 9.71 8.32 11.42
N GLU A 155 9.32 8.84 12.59
CA GLU A 155 9.70 10.20 13.02
C GLU A 155 11.21 10.34 13.18
N THR A 156 11.86 9.38 13.85
CA THR A 156 13.30 9.42 14.15
C THR A 156 14.16 9.51 12.88
N TYR A 157 13.76 8.80 11.83
CA TYR A 157 14.51 8.74 10.58
C TYR A 157 13.99 9.68 9.48
N ASN A 158 13.06 10.57 9.82
CA ASN A 158 12.42 11.52 8.91
C ASN A 158 11.88 10.81 7.66
N VAL A 159 10.97 9.86 7.87
CA VAL A 159 10.18 9.29 6.77
C VAL A 159 9.22 10.38 6.29
N ASP A 160 9.14 10.65 4.99
CA ASP A 160 8.25 11.68 4.47
C ASP A 160 6.79 11.20 4.48
N LEU A 161 6.56 9.97 4.01
CA LEU A 161 5.23 9.39 3.83
C LEU A 161 5.17 7.94 4.29
N VAL A 162 4.11 7.56 5.00
CA VAL A 162 3.67 6.18 5.20
C VAL A 162 2.38 5.98 4.42
N LEU A 163 2.44 5.24 3.32
CA LEU A 163 1.30 4.97 2.44
C LEU A 163 0.62 3.66 2.84
N ALA A 164 -0.69 3.73 3.05
CA ALA A 164 -1.51 2.59 3.44
C ALA A 164 -2.90 2.55 2.78
N GLY A 165 -3.54 1.39 2.89
CA GLY A 165 -4.91 1.14 2.46
C GLY A 165 -5.77 0.65 3.63
N HIS A 166 -6.45 -0.49 3.44
CA HIS A 166 -7.26 -1.23 4.44
C HIS A 166 -8.52 -0.55 4.97
N THR A 167 -8.49 0.75 5.25
CA THR A 167 -9.64 1.46 5.84
C THR A 167 -10.71 1.81 4.81
N HIS A 168 -10.37 1.77 3.52
CA HIS A 168 -11.28 2.08 2.42
C HIS A 168 -11.85 3.49 2.59
N ASN A 169 -10.95 4.44 2.89
CA ASN A 169 -11.24 5.85 3.06
C ASN A 169 -9.98 6.65 2.75
N SER A 170 -10.12 7.72 1.99
CA SER A 170 -9.04 8.69 1.79
C SER A 170 -8.83 9.59 3.02
N ARG A 171 -7.68 9.48 3.69
CA ARG A 171 -7.32 10.29 4.88
C ARG A 171 -5.81 10.55 4.96
N VAL A 172 -5.41 11.67 5.54
CA VAL A 172 -4.00 11.98 5.80
C VAL A 172 -3.86 12.52 7.22
N TYR A 173 -2.98 11.91 8.01
CA TYR A 173 -2.70 12.30 9.38
C TYR A 173 -1.22 12.59 9.59
N ASP A 174 -0.87 13.39 10.60
CA ASP A 174 0.48 13.35 11.21
C ASP A 174 0.52 12.42 12.43
N SER A 175 1.67 12.35 13.10
CA SER A 175 1.87 11.57 14.33
C SER A 175 1.06 12.06 15.53
N ASP A 176 0.61 13.32 15.51
CA ASP A 176 -0.23 13.93 16.54
C ASP A 176 -1.73 13.73 16.27
N GLU A 177 -2.06 12.95 15.22
CA GLU A 177 -3.42 12.62 14.77
C GLU A 177 -4.19 13.81 14.16
N GLU A 178 -3.50 14.88 13.77
CA GLU A 178 -4.11 16.00 13.06
C GLU A 178 -4.48 15.58 11.64
N LEU A 179 -5.72 15.86 11.24
CA LEU A 179 -6.24 15.50 9.91
C LEU A 179 -5.92 16.60 8.89
N TYR A 180 -5.35 16.21 7.75
CA TYR A 180 -5.11 17.10 6.62
C TYR A 180 -6.01 16.73 5.43
N ASP A 181 -6.76 17.72 4.93
CA ASP A 181 -7.70 17.57 3.82
C ASP A 181 -7.57 18.66 2.72
N ASN A 182 -6.59 19.55 2.85
CA ASN A 182 -6.31 20.60 1.87
C ASN A 182 -5.20 20.17 0.90
N TYR A 183 -5.58 19.75 -0.30
CA TYR A 183 -4.68 19.23 -1.34
C TYR A 183 -4.39 20.27 -2.45
N PRO A 184 -3.21 20.19 -3.11
CA PRO A 184 -2.10 19.27 -2.83
C PRO A 184 -1.32 19.65 -1.57
N ILE A 185 -0.79 18.65 -0.87
CA ILE A 185 0.04 18.84 0.32
C ILE A 185 1.51 18.76 -0.10
N ASN A 186 2.31 19.80 0.19
CA ASN A 186 3.77 19.68 0.14
C ASN A 186 4.23 18.96 1.40
N SER A 187 4.38 17.64 1.32
CA SER A 187 4.70 16.76 2.45
C SER A 187 6.09 17.04 3.03
N SER A 188 6.99 17.67 2.28
CA SER A 188 8.32 18.06 2.78
C SER A 188 8.29 19.20 3.81
N LEU A 189 7.12 19.82 4.06
CA LEU A 189 6.92 20.84 5.10
C LEU A 189 6.40 20.28 6.43
N TYR A 190 6.18 18.96 6.51
CA TYR A 190 5.58 18.29 7.66
C TYR A 190 6.54 17.25 8.25
N SER A 191 6.24 16.80 9.45
CA SER A 191 6.69 15.49 9.94
C SER A 191 6.06 14.36 9.10
N THR A 192 6.36 13.10 9.43
CA THR A 192 5.83 11.97 8.66
C THR A 192 4.32 12.06 8.49
N LEU A 193 3.85 12.01 7.25
CA LEU A 193 2.42 11.92 6.97
C LEU A 193 1.99 10.47 6.76
N TYR A 194 0.94 10.07 7.48
CA TYR A 194 0.31 8.76 7.44
C TYR A 194 -0.90 8.85 6.51
N VAL A 195 -0.72 8.35 5.29
CA VAL A 195 -1.64 8.49 4.17
C VAL A 195 -2.44 7.20 3.99
N GLN A 196 -3.76 7.33 3.93
CA GLN A 196 -4.69 6.27 3.57
C GLN A 196 -5.34 6.62 2.23
N SER A 197 -5.34 5.66 1.30
CA SER A 197 -6.06 5.78 0.02
C SER A 197 -7.38 5.01 0.07
N ASP A 198 -8.36 5.47 -0.70
CA ASP A 198 -9.68 4.83 -0.77
C ASP A 198 -9.64 3.48 -1.52
N ASP A 199 -10.72 2.72 -1.42
CA ASP A 199 -10.86 1.42 -2.10
C ASP A 199 -11.37 1.52 -3.53
N CYS A 200 -11.49 0.38 -4.22
CA CYS A 200 -12.09 0.32 -5.56
C CYS A 200 -13.51 -0.30 -5.58
N LYS A 201 -14.38 -0.05 -4.58
CA LYS A 201 -15.71 -0.70 -4.49
C LYS A 201 -16.78 -0.09 -5.41
N GLN A 202 -16.79 1.23 -5.58
CA GLN A 202 -17.83 1.95 -6.34
C GLN A 202 -17.26 2.64 -7.60
N GLY A 203 -16.00 3.08 -7.53
CA GLY A 203 -15.16 3.49 -8.65
C GLY A 203 -13.73 2.97 -8.45
N CYS A 204 -12.79 3.31 -9.34
CA CYS A 204 -11.37 3.03 -9.11
C CYS A 204 -10.72 4.26 -8.47
N HIS A 205 -10.28 4.14 -7.22
CA HIS A 205 -9.65 5.24 -6.51
C HIS A 205 -8.13 5.09 -6.50
N TYR A 206 -7.44 6.21 -6.68
CA TYR A 206 -5.98 6.26 -6.65
C TYR A 206 -5.50 7.62 -6.15
N ARG A 207 -4.21 7.74 -5.89
CA ARG A 207 -3.58 8.98 -5.46
C ARG A 207 -2.24 9.16 -6.15
N ASN A 208 -1.98 10.38 -6.59
CA ASN A 208 -0.70 10.77 -7.16
C ASN A 208 0.26 11.28 -6.06
N VAL A 209 1.48 10.77 -6.08
CA VAL A 209 2.61 11.29 -5.31
C VAL A 209 3.67 11.76 -6.30
N SER A 210 4.02 13.04 -6.26
CA SER A 210 4.96 13.65 -7.19
C SER A 210 6.21 14.15 -6.47
N ILE A 211 7.37 13.98 -7.10
CA ILE A 211 8.62 14.58 -6.64
C ILE A 211 8.93 15.74 -7.58
N ILE A 212 8.84 16.97 -7.10
CA ILE A 212 9.04 18.18 -7.90
C ILE A 212 10.17 18.99 -7.26
N GLY A 213 11.33 19.04 -7.92
CA GLY A 213 12.54 19.56 -7.31
C GLY A 213 12.95 18.68 -6.12
N ASN A 214 13.08 19.28 -4.94
CA ASN A 214 13.41 18.57 -3.70
C ASN A 214 12.17 18.33 -2.81
N ASP A 215 10.97 18.57 -3.31
CA ASP A 215 9.74 18.46 -2.52
C ASP A 215 8.90 17.25 -2.95
N ILE A 216 8.26 16.61 -1.96
CA ILE A 216 7.23 15.59 -2.19
C ILE A 216 5.86 16.27 -2.13
N TRP A 217 5.08 16.09 -3.19
CA TRP A 217 3.71 16.57 -3.30
C TRP A 217 2.73 15.40 -3.27
N LEU A 218 1.79 15.47 -2.35
CA LEU A 218 0.72 14.52 -2.16
C LEU A 218 -0.59 15.11 -2.68
N GLU A 219 -1.08 14.59 -3.80
CA GLU A 219 -2.37 14.97 -4.37
C GLU A 219 -3.52 14.35 -3.58
N GLY A 220 -4.74 14.87 -3.73
CA GLY A 220 -5.95 14.25 -3.18
C GLY A 220 -6.23 12.87 -3.79
N SER A 221 -7.09 12.08 -3.15
CA SER A 221 -7.58 10.85 -3.78
C SER A 221 -8.50 11.21 -4.95
N GLU A 222 -8.25 10.61 -6.10
CA GLU A 222 -9.06 10.75 -7.30
C GLU A 222 -9.93 9.50 -7.48
N GLU A 223 -11.08 9.67 -8.14
CA GLU A 223 -11.98 8.59 -8.54
C GLU A 223 -12.04 8.53 -10.06
N VAL A 224 -11.74 7.37 -10.63
CA VAL A 224 -11.97 7.06 -12.04
C VAL A 224 -13.22 6.20 -12.14
N ASN A 225 -14.24 6.74 -12.81
CA ASN A 225 -15.40 5.95 -13.20
C ASN A 225 -14.97 5.00 -14.33
N VAL A 226 -14.86 3.72 -14.02
CA VAL A 226 -14.83 2.66 -15.03
C VAL A 226 -16.28 2.31 -15.31
N ASP A 227 -16.82 2.79 -16.43
CA ASP A 227 -18.08 2.27 -16.94
C ASP A 227 -17.90 0.76 -17.12
N PHE A 228 -18.58 -0.04 -16.31
CA PHE A 228 -18.56 -1.49 -16.44
C PHE A 228 -19.10 -1.84 -17.83
N ILE A 229 -18.21 -2.21 -18.74
CA ILE A 229 -18.60 -2.79 -20.03
C ILE A 229 -19.31 -4.09 -19.72
N ASP A 230 -20.57 -4.17 -20.15
CA ASP A 230 -21.41 -5.34 -19.98
C ASP A 230 -20.70 -6.56 -20.56
N SER A 231 -20.76 -7.68 -19.83
CA SER A 231 -19.99 -8.92 -20.04
C SER A 231 -20.22 -9.65 -21.38
N GLN A 232 -20.84 -9.00 -22.37
CA GLN A 232 -21.13 -9.54 -23.69
C GLN A 232 -20.25 -8.97 -24.82
N ASP A 233 -19.49 -7.89 -24.60
CA ASP A 233 -18.65 -7.27 -25.64
C ASP A 233 -17.14 -7.29 -25.30
N ILE A 234 -16.68 -8.38 -24.67
CA ILE A 234 -15.26 -8.65 -24.40
C ILE A 234 -14.60 -9.20 -25.68
N ASP A 235 -14.51 -8.38 -26.70
CA ASP A 235 -13.47 -8.50 -27.72
C ASP A 235 -13.30 -7.11 -28.37
N GLU A 236 -12.07 -6.63 -28.44
CA GLU A 236 -11.60 -5.40 -29.11
C GLU A 236 -11.69 -4.04 -28.36
N THR A 237 -12.56 -3.84 -27.37
CA THR A 237 -12.76 -2.46 -26.81
C THR A 237 -11.73 -2.00 -25.76
N ILE A 238 -11.05 -2.92 -25.04
CA ILE A 238 -10.06 -2.55 -23.99
C ILE A 238 -8.78 -1.93 -24.61
N ILE A 239 -8.44 -2.27 -25.85
CA ILE A 239 -7.28 -1.71 -26.55
C ILE A 239 -7.50 -0.23 -26.92
N SER A 240 -8.76 0.19 -27.12
CA SER A 240 -9.09 1.57 -27.50
C SER A 240 -8.88 2.58 -26.37
N TYR A 241 -9.15 2.21 -25.11
CA TYR A 241 -9.14 3.18 -24.00
C TYR A 241 -7.73 3.46 -23.47
N LEU A 242 -6.84 2.45 -23.50
CA LEU A 242 -5.41 2.63 -23.16
C LEU A 242 -4.66 3.51 -24.18
N THR A 243 -5.22 3.70 -25.38
CA THR A 243 -4.64 4.61 -26.38
C THR A 243 -4.97 6.09 -26.09
N PHE A 244 -6.00 6.38 -25.26
CA PHE A 244 -6.42 7.77 -24.98
C PHE A 244 -5.63 8.43 -23.83
N LEU A 245 -5.00 7.64 -22.95
CA LEU A 245 -4.13 8.14 -21.89
C LEU A 245 -2.66 8.35 -22.34
N ASN A 246 -2.34 8.02 -23.60
CA ASN A 246 -1.01 8.17 -24.20
C ASN A 246 -0.94 9.31 -25.24
N ARG A 247 -1.55 10.46 -24.96
CA ARG A 247 -1.30 11.71 -25.69
C ARG A 247 -1.01 12.87 -24.75
#